data_AF-A0AAN6XSJ9-F1
#
_entry.id   AF-A0AAN6XSJ9-F1
#
_cell.length_a   1.000
_cell.length_b   1.000
_cell.length_c   1.000
_cell.angle_alpha   90.00
_cell.angle_beta   90.00
_cell.angle_gamma   90.00
#
_symmetry.space_group_name_H-M   'P 1'
#
loop_
_entity.id
_entity.type
_entity.pdbx_description
1 polymer ?
#
loop_
_entity_poly.entity_id
_entity_poly.type
_entity_poly.pdbx_seq_one_letter_code
_entity_poly.pdbx_strand_id
1 'polypeptide(L)'
;QKIRKEVLSKLPVVKGAAFNSHAEEHHARCHPDTRTELLCQIRDWTNNPQAEGIFWLCGMAGTGKSTISRTVASQLSAEGVLGASFLFKKGDGDRGKAAKFFTTIASQLVHQLPFLATHV
;
A
#
# COMPACT_ATOMS: atom_id res chain seq x y z
N GLN A 1 24.77 -5.25 13.36
CA GLN A 1 23.89 -5.31 12.17
C GLN A 1 23.10 -6.63 12.05
N LYS A 2 23.66 -7.82 12.36
CA LYS A 2 22.97 -9.12 12.27
C LYS A 2 21.75 -9.28 13.20
N ILE A 3 21.86 -8.88 14.47
CA ILE A 3 20.80 -8.98 15.49
C ILE A 3 19.53 -8.18 15.11
N ARG A 4 19.68 -6.99 14.51
CA ARG A 4 18.53 -6.17 14.07
C ARG A 4 17.73 -6.83 12.94
N LYS A 5 18.42 -7.48 12.01
CA LYS A 5 17.76 -8.23 10.92
C LYS A 5 16.94 -9.41 11.45
N GLU A 6 17.43 -10.07 12.51
CA GLU A 6 16.70 -11.13 13.22
C GLU A 6 15.47 -10.60 13.97
N VAL A 7 15.56 -9.43 14.61
CA VAL A 7 14.39 -8.81 15.27
C VAL A 7 13.32 -8.42 14.24
N LEU A 8 13.71 -7.80 13.13
CA LEU A 8 12.79 -7.38 12.07
C LEU A 8 12.09 -8.58 11.42
N SER A 9 12.77 -9.72 11.30
CA SER A 9 12.15 -10.97 10.82
C SER A 9 11.08 -11.56 11.75
N LYS A 10 11.01 -11.10 13.01
CA LYS A 10 10.01 -11.53 14.01
C LYS A 10 8.79 -10.62 14.08
N LEU A 11 8.78 -9.50 13.34
CA LEU A 11 7.62 -8.61 13.32
C LEU A 11 6.39 -9.37 12.80
N PRO A 12 5.24 -9.30 13.51
CA PRO A 12 4.03 -9.94 13.03
C PRO A 12 3.53 -9.18 11.79
N VAL A 13 3.53 -9.84 10.64
CA VAL A 13 3.06 -9.26 9.38
C VAL A 13 1.79 -9.95 8.88
N VAL A 14 0.93 -9.20 8.20
CA VAL A 14 -0.26 -9.76 7.53
C VAL A 14 0.11 -10.19 6.12
N LYS A 15 0.14 -11.50 5.87
CA LYS A 15 0.28 -12.05 4.52
C LYS A 15 -0.92 -11.63 3.66
N GLY A 16 -0.67 -11.31 2.40
CA GLY A 16 -1.75 -10.93 1.47
C GLY A 16 -2.24 -9.47 1.59
N ALA A 17 -1.72 -8.67 2.54
CA ALA A 17 -2.16 -7.29 2.69
C ALA A 17 -1.50 -6.32 1.68
N ALA A 18 -0.31 -6.64 1.18
CA ALA A 18 0.38 -5.82 0.20
C ALA A 18 -0.33 -5.88 -1.17
N PHE A 19 -0.29 -4.76 -1.92
CA PHE A 19 -0.95 -4.64 -3.22
C PHE A 19 -0.41 -5.63 -4.28
N ASN A 20 0.86 -6.04 -4.13
CA ASN A 20 1.57 -6.97 -5.02
C ASN A 20 1.65 -8.38 -4.43
N SER A 21 0.87 -8.68 -3.40
CA SER A 21 0.80 -10.04 -2.87
C SER A 21 0.06 -10.97 -3.83
N HIS A 22 0.33 -12.28 -3.76
CA HIS A 22 -0.42 -13.28 -4.52
C HIS A 22 -1.94 -13.20 -4.29
N ALA A 23 -2.38 -12.80 -3.09
CA ALA A 23 -3.80 -12.60 -2.79
C ALA A 23 -4.44 -11.47 -3.62
N GLU A 24 -3.64 -10.54 -4.14
CA GLU A 24 -4.06 -9.41 -4.96
C GLU A 24 -3.76 -9.55 -6.45
N GLU A 25 -3.09 -10.63 -6.87
CA GLU A 25 -2.62 -10.82 -8.24
C GLU A 25 -3.76 -10.80 -9.28
N HIS A 26 -4.87 -11.47 -8.98
CA HIS A 26 -6.03 -11.56 -9.86
C HIS A 26 -7.04 -10.41 -9.66
N HIS A 27 -6.78 -9.50 -8.73
CA HIS A 27 -7.70 -8.39 -8.49
C HIS A 27 -7.54 -7.31 -9.57
N ALA A 28 -8.68 -6.89 -10.12
CA ALA A 28 -8.70 -5.93 -11.22
C ALA A 28 -8.01 -4.60 -10.85
N ARG A 29 -7.33 -4.03 -11.86
CA ARG A 29 -6.92 -2.63 -11.94
C ARG A 29 -7.89 -1.89 -12.87
N CYS A 30 -7.85 -0.56 -12.86
CA CYS A 30 -8.58 0.26 -13.83
C CYS A 30 -8.25 -0.23 -15.25
N HIS A 31 -9.27 -0.29 -16.11
CA HIS A 31 -9.05 -0.52 -17.53
C HIS A 31 -8.21 0.63 -18.10
N PRO A 32 -7.39 0.37 -19.13
CA PRO A 32 -6.70 1.42 -19.87
C PRO A 32 -7.67 2.53 -20.27
N ASP A 33 -7.20 3.78 -20.22
CA ASP A 33 -7.95 4.97 -20.63
C ASP A 33 -9.25 5.24 -19.85
N THR A 34 -9.45 4.58 -18.71
CA THR A 34 -10.56 4.87 -17.78
C THR A 34 -10.07 5.57 -16.52
N ARG A 35 -10.93 6.42 -15.93
CA ARG A 35 -10.62 7.16 -14.68
C ARG A 35 -9.34 7.99 -14.76
N THR A 36 -8.90 8.34 -15.98
CA THR A 36 -7.65 9.04 -16.26
C THR A 36 -7.54 10.35 -15.49
N GLU A 37 -8.58 11.17 -15.53
CA GLU A 37 -8.61 12.45 -14.81
C GLU A 37 -8.38 12.27 -13.30
N LEU A 38 -9.10 11.33 -12.67
CA LEU A 38 -8.93 11.04 -11.24
C LEU A 38 -7.53 10.47 -10.92
N LEU A 39 -7.01 9.59 -11.78
CA LEU A 39 -5.65 9.05 -11.60
C LEU A 39 -4.60 10.17 -11.73
N CYS A 40 -4.77 11.11 -12.66
CA CYS A 40 -3.93 12.30 -12.76
C CYS A 40 -4.02 13.16 -11.49
N GLN A 41 -5.24 13.44 -10.98
CA GLN A 41 -5.41 14.19 -9.74
C GLN A 41 -4.70 13.53 -8.55
N ILE A 42 -4.78 12.21 -8.42
CA ILE A 42 -4.07 11.47 -7.36
C ILE A 42 -2.56 11.56 -7.56
N ARG A 43 -2.08 11.47 -8.81
CA ARG A 43 -0.65 11.60 -9.13
C ARG A 43 -0.12 12.98 -8.81
N ASP A 44 -0.85 14.03 -9.14
CA ASP A 44 -0.51 15.42 -8.82
C ASP A 44 -0.47 15.63 -7.31
N TRP A 45 -1.45 15.06 -6.60
CA TRP A 45 -1.46 15.02 -5.13
C TRP A 45 -0.22 14.32 -4.57
N THR A 46 0.15 13.14 -5.07
CA THR A 46 1.34 12.41 -4.58
C THR A 46 2.65 13.16 -4.83
N ASN A 47 2.72 13.95 -5.89
CA ASN A 47 3.93 14.70 -6.28
C ASN A 47 4.01 16.09 -5.65
N ASN A 48 2.98 16.54 -4.94
CA ASN A 48 2.95 17.86 -4.33
C ASN A 48 3.41 17.79 -2.86
N PRO A 49 4.58 18.35 -2.51
CA PRO A 49 5.09 18.33 -1.13
C PRO A 49 4.24 19.16 -0.14
N GLN A 50 3.36 20.02 -0.65
CA GLN A 50 2.44 20.86 0.14
C GLN A 50 1.04 20.27 0.21
N ALA A 51 0.79 19.11 -0.40
CA ALA A 51 -0.51 18.47 -0.31
C ALA A 51 -0.76 17.85 1.08
N GLU A 52 -2.04 17.70 1.41
CA GLU A 52 -2.49 17.01 2.61
C GLU A 52 -1.97 15.57 2.67
N GLY A 53 -1.61 15.06 3.85
CA GLY A 53 -1.03 13.73 4.02
C GLY A 53 -1.98 12.55 3.74
N ILE A 54 -3.28 12.81 3.52
CA ILE A 54 -4.31 11.80 3.25
C ILE A 54 -5.14 12.20 2.04
N PHE A 55 -5.13 11.37 0.98
CA PHE A 55 -6.10 11.47 -0.11
C PHE A 55 -7.37 10.68 0.22
N TRP A 56 -8.49 11.37 0.33
CA TRP A 56 -9.77 10.75 0.67
C TRP A 56 -10.62 10.43 -0.57
N LEU A 57 -10.57 9.17 -1.02
CA LEU A 57 -11.36 8.71 -2.18
C LEU A 57 -12.78 8.28 -1.77
N CYS A 58 -13.74 9.19 -1.93
CA CYS A 58 -15.16 8.96 -1.66
C CYS A 58 -15.96 8.46 -2.88
N GLY A 59 -17.03 7.70 -2.64
CA GLY A 59 -17.96 7.29 -3.70
C GLY A 59 -18.87 6.14 -3.29
N MET A 60 -19.93 5.90 -4.08
CA MET A 60 -20.91 4.84 -3.82
C MET A 60 -20.27 3.44 -3.75
N ALA A 61 -20.92 2.51 -3.03
CA ALA A 61 -20.48 1.12 -3.04
C ALA A 61 -20.49 0.56 -4.48
N GLY A 62 -19.51 -0.28 -4.82
CA GLY A 62 -19.41 -0.88 -6.16
C GLY A 62 -18.80 0.01 -7.26
N THR A 63 -18.46 1.28 -7.00
CA THR A 63 -17.90 2.18 -8.03
C THR A 63 -16.41 1.98 -8.34
N GLY A 64 -15.78 0.92 -7.81
CA GLY A 64 -14.39 0.59 -8.11
C GLY A 64 -13.32 1.37 -7.34
N LYS A 65 -13.65 1.95 -6.17
CA LYS A 65 -12.65 2.65 -5.31
C LYS A 65 -11.41 1.79 -5.01
N SER A 66 -11.60 0.54 -4.61
CA SER A 66 -10.49 -0.39 -4.36
C SER A 66 -9.69 -0.69 -5.64
N THR A 67 -10.36 -0.71 -6.80
CA THR A 67 -9.71 -0.87 -8.11
C THR A 67 -8.81 0.32 -8.42
N ILE A 68 -9.27 1.55 -8.14
CA ILE A 68 -8.45 2.78 -8.26
C ILE A 68 -7.23 2.71 -7.33
N SER A 69 -7.42 2.37 -6.05
CA SER A 69 -6.30 2.25 -5.09
C SER A 69 -5.26 1.22 -5.54
N ARG A 70 -5.67 0.08 -6.10
CA ARG A 70 -4.74 -0.91 -6.67
C ARG A 70 -3.99 -0.39 -7.88
N THR A 71 -4.66 0.35 -8.77
CA THR A 71 -4.00 1.00 -9.91
C THR A 71 -2.95 2.00 -9.44
N VAL A 72 -3.30 2.88 -8.51
CA VAL A 72 -2.38 3.89 -7.96
C VAL A 72 -1.18 3.22 -7.31
N ALA A 73 -1.38 2.24 -6.44
CA ALA A 73 -0.28 1.50 -5.81
C ALA A 73 0.63 0.83 -6.86
N SER A 74 0.04 0.25 -7.90
CA SER A 74 0.78 -0.36 -9.00
C SER A 74 1.62 0.65 -9.79
N GLN A 75 1.08 1.85 -10.05
CA GLN A 75 1.79 2.92 -10.77
C GLN A 75 2.94 3.47 -9.92
N LEU A 76 2.69 3.81 -8.65
CA LEU A 76 3.72 4.30 -7.73
C LEU A 76 4.83 3.27 -7.48
N SER A 77 4.48 1.98 -7.47
CA SER A 77 5.48 0.91 -7.38
C SER A 77 6.32 0.80 -8.65
N ALA A 78 5.72 0.98 -9.82
CA ALA A 78 6.46 0.96 -11.09
C ALA A 78 7.39 2.18 -11.23
N GLU A 79 7.01 3.32 -10.64
CA GLU A 79 7.84 4.52 -10.53
C GLU A 79 8.91 4.43 -9.42
N GLY A 80 8.88 3.38 -8.59
CA GLY A 80 9.84 3.19 -7.50
C GLY A 80 9.64 4.10 -6.28
N VAL A 81 8.48 4.78 -6.18
CA VAL A 81 8.17 5.73 -5.11
C VAL A 81 7.22 5.18 -4.04
N LEU A 82 6.62 4.00 -4.27
CA LEU A 82 5.78 3.34 -3.27
C LEU A 82 6.63 2.70 -2.15
N GLY A 83 6.62 3.31 -0.96
CA GLY A 83 7.34 2.77 0.20
C GLY A 83 6.70 1.52 0.82
N ALA A 84 5.37 1.49 0.94
CA ALA A 84 4.63 0.38 1.52
C ALA A 84 3.14 0.43 1.10
N SER A 85 2.43 -0.67 1.30
CA SER A 85 0.99 -0.78 1.04
C SER A 85 0.29 -1.74 2.01
N PHE A 86 -0.97 -1.44 2.29
CA PHE A 86 -1.85 -2.34 3.03
C PHE A 86 -3.29 -2.17 2.55
N LEU A 87 -3.87 -3.24 2.02
CA LEU A 87 -5.25 -3.29 1.58
C LEU A 87 -6.10 -4.01 2.62
N PHE A 88 -6.88 -3.28 3.40
CA PHE A 88 -7.81 -3.86 4.35
C PHE A 88 -8.92 -4.65 3.65
N LYS A 89 -9.27 -5.82 4.20
CA LYS A 89 -10.36 -6.67 3.70
C LYS A 89 -11.22 -7.18 4.84
N LYS A 90 -12.46 -6.69 4.91
CA LYS A 90 -13.40 -7.05 5.98
C LYS A 90 -13.66 -8.57 5.93
N GLY A 91 -13.62 -9.20 7.11
CA GLY A 91 -13.82 -10.64 7.26
C GLY A 91 -12.56 -11.49 7.00
N ASP A 92 -11.46 -10.90 6.53
CA ASP A 92 -10.22 -11.61 6.22
C ASP A 92 -9.25 -11.64 7.41
N GLY A 93 -9.74 -12.10 8.58
CA GLY A 93 -8.95 -12.26 9.79
C GLY A 93 -8.16 -11.01 10.21
N ASP A 94 -6.84 -11.13 10.28
CA ASP A 94 -5.93 -10.03 10.63
C ASP A 94 -5.89 -8.92 9.57
N ARG A 95 -6.17 -9.22 8.31
CA ARG A 95 -6.23 -8.23 7.22
C ARG A 95 -7.47 -7.34 7.32
N GLY A 96 -8.47 -7.77 8.08
CA GLY A 96 -9.63 -6.96 8.44
C GLY A 96 -9.42 -6.08 9.67
N LYS A 97 -8.25 -6.14 10.33
CA LYS A 97 -7.98 -5.48 11.62
C LYS A 97 -6.71 -4.62 11.54
N ALA A 98 -6.65 -3.57 12.35
CA ALA A 98 -5.49 -2.69 12.41
C ALA A 98 -4.32 -3.23 13.26
N ALA A 99 -4.52 -4.32 14.01
CA ALA A 99 -3.57 -4.81 15.01
C ALA A 99 -2.15 -5.10 14.46
N LYS A 100 -2.04 -5.50 13.18
CA LYS A 100 -0.78 -5.80 12.51
C LYS A 100 -0.47 -4.83 11.35
N PHE A 101 -1.23 -3.73 11.25
CA PHE A 101 -1.07 -2.74 10.18
C PHE A 101 0.32 -2.09 10.23
N PHE A 102 0.67 -1.47 11.36
CA PHE A 102 1.94 -0.75 11.50
C PHE A 102 3.17 -1.66 11.38
N THR A 103 3.13 -2.85 11.98
CA THR A 103 4.24 -3.82 11.88
C THR A 103 4.42 -4.33 10.45
N THR A 104 3.33 -4.49 9.69
CA THR A 104 3.39 -4.82 8.26
C THR A 104 4.01 -3.68 7.45
N ILE A 105 3.59 -2.43 7.68
CA ILE A 105 4.15 -1.25 7.00
C ILE A 105 5.64 -1.09 7.34
N ALA A 106 6.03 -1.17 8.61
CA ALA A 106 7.42 -1.05 9.03
C ALA A 106 8.31 -2.14 8.39
N SER A 107 7.83 -3.39 8.36
CA SER A 107 8.56 -4.48 7.70
C SER A 107 8.72 -4.24 6.19
N GLN A 108 7.71 -3.69 5.51
CA GLN A 108 7.80 -3.36 4.08
C GLN A 108 8.79 -2.20 3.84
N LEU A 109 8.71 -1.14 4.65
CA LEU A 109 9.60 0.02 4.55
C LEU A 109 11.06 -0.35 4.78
N VAL A 110 11.36 -1.19 5.77
CA VAL A 110 12.72 -1.71 6.01
C VAL A 110 13.23 -2.53 4.83
N HIS A 111 12.34 -3.30 4.18
CA HIS A 111 12.71 -4.10 3.02
C HIS A 111 13.07 -3.21 1.82
N GLN A 112 12.31 -2.14 1.59
CA GLN A 112 12.57 -1.17 0.51
C GLN A 112 13.74 -0.22 0.81
N LEU A 113 13.89 0.19 2.08
CA LEU A 113 14.85 1.16 2.56
C LEU A 113 15.61 0.59 3.76
N PRO A 114 16.67 -0.23 3.53
CA PRO A 114 17.36 -0.95 4.59
C PRO A 114 17.94 -0.07 5.71
N PHE A 115 18.23 1.21 5.44
CA PHE A 115 18.71 2.14 6.46
C PHE A 115 17.67 2.41 7.55
N LEU A 116 16.37 2.26 7.27
CA LEU A 116 15.30 2.43 8.26
C LEU A 116 15.32 1.36 9.35
N ALA A 117 16.03 0.24 9.15
CA ALA A 117 16.19 -0.82 10.14
C ALA A 117 16.81 -0.35 11.47
N THR A 118 17.42 0.84 11.51
CA THR A 118 17.97 1.43 12.74
C THR A 118 16.94 2.15 13.59
N HIS A 119 15.75 2.43 13.04
CA HIS A 119 14.68 3.23 13.63
C HIS A 119 13.40 2.43 13.95
N VAL A 120 13.40 1.14 13.61
CA VAL A 120 12.33 0.17 13.88
C VAL A 120 12.78 -0.78 14.97
#